data_AF-A0A6I2FJX3-F1
#
_entry.id   AF-A0A6I2FJX3-F1
#
_cell.length_a   1.000
_cell.length_b   1.000
_cell.length_c   1.000
_cell.angle_alpha   90.00
_cell.angle_beta   90.00
_cell.angle_gamma   90.00
#
_symmetry.space_group_name_H-M   'P 1'
#
loop_
_entity.id
_entity.type
_entity.pdbx_description
1 polymer ?
#
loop_
_entity_poly.entity_id
_entity_poly.type
_entity_poly.pdbx_seq_one_letter_code
_entity_poly.pdbx_strand_id
1 'polypeptide(L)' 'MTGDRSDAPSGEPAPRQRVERAAGRARRAKLTPAPGSDPSPEPAVPGEDDAESRGRGRGGHDDERITRERPPHW' A
#
# COMPACT_ATOMS: atom_id res chain seq x y z
N MET A 1 11.27 -27.69 25.97
CA MET A 1 10.13 -27.63 25.04
C MET A 1 10.67 -27.33 23.66
N THR A 2 10.57 -28.30 22.77
CA THR A 2 11.08 -28.26 21.39
C THR A 2 10.19 -27.38 20.53
N GLY A 3 10.80 -26.43 19.83
CA GLY A 3 10.16 -25.65 18.77
C GLY A 3 11.08 -25.66 17.56
N ASP A 4 11.13 -26.81 16.90
CA ASP A 4 11.78 -27.03 15.61
C ASP A 4 11.14 -26.10 14.57
N ARG A 5 11.81 -25.00 14.24
CA ARG A 5 11.36 -24.05 13.21
C ARG A 5 12.00 -24.42 11.88
N SER A 6 11.71 -25.63 11.43
CA SER A 6 12.06 -26.11 10.11
C SER A 6 11.08 -25.55 9.08
N ASP A 7 11.19 -24.24 8.79
CA ASP A 7 10.66 -23.65 7.56
C ASP A 7 11.84 -23.40 6.62
N ALA A 8 12.45 -24.50 6.16
CA ALA A 8 13.40 -24.44 5.06
C ALA A 8 12.57 -24.49 3.77
N PRO A 9 12.69 -23.51 2.86
CA PRO A 9 11.92 -23.52 1.61
C PRO A 9 12.38 -24.69 0.74
N SER A 10 11.67 -25.81 0.84
CA SER A 10 11.77 -26.94 -0.07
C SER A 10 11.01 -26.59 -1.35
N GLY A 11 11.53 -25.61 -2.09
CA GLY A 11 10.96 -25.13 -3.35
C GLY A 11 12.05 -25.04 -4.39
N GLU A 12 11.98 -25.89 -5.40
CA GLU A 12 12.67 -25.67 -6.68
C GLU A 12 12.50 -24.19 -7.09
N PRO A 13 13.53 -23.50 -7.62
CA PRO A 13 13.48 -22.05 -7.78
C PRO A 13 12.30 -21.66 -8.69
N ALA A 14 11.22 -21.17 -8.06
CA ALA A 14 10.04 -20.73 -8.76
C ALA A 14 10.42 -19.61 -9.75
N PRO A 15 9.77 -19.54 -10.93
CA PRO A 15 10.05 -18.48 -11.88
C PRO A 15 9.86 -17.11 -11.23
N ARG A 16 10.76 -16.17 -11.54
CA ARG A 16 10.71 -14.80 -11.00
C ARG A 16 9.40 -14.11 -11.41
N GLN A 17 8.86 -13.33 -10.48
CA GLN A 17 7.71 -12.44 -10.72
C GLN A 17 8.03 -11.47 -11.87
N ARG A 18 7.09 -11.31 -12.81
CA ARG A 18 7.29 -10.48 -14.02
C ARG A 18 6.83 -9.04 -13.80
N VAL A 19 7.46 -8.12 -14.51
CA VAL A 19 7.09 -6.70 -14.55
C VAL A 19 6.42 -6.41 -15.89
N GLU A 20 5.19 -5.90 -15.86
CA GLU A 20 4.43 -5.48 -17.04
C GLU A 20 4.37 -3.96 -17.14
N ARG A 21 4.38 -3.43 -18.36
CA ARG A 21 4.20 -1.99 -18.56
C ARG A 21 2.74 -1.63 -18.30
N ALA A 22 2.48 -0.63 -17.46
CA ALA A 22 1.12 -0.15 -17.28
C ALA A 22 0.60 0.44 -18.59
N ALA A 23 -0.63 0.07 -18.96
CA ALA A 23 -1.30 0.64 -20.12
C ALA A 23 -1.62 2.14 -19.90
N GLY A 24 -1.65 2.92 -20.99
CA GLY A 24 -2.03 4.33 -20.99
C GLY A 24 -0.92 5.31 -20.55
N ARG A 25 -1.32 6.44 -19.94
CA ARG A 25 -0.41 7.52 -19.47
C ARG A 25 0.21 7.22 -18.10
N ALA A 26 0.25 5.96 -17.67
CA ALA A 26 0.89 5.58 -16.42
C ALA A 26 2.39 5.37 -16.68
N ARG A 27 3.25 6.05 -15.91
CA ARG A 27 4.72 5.91 -16.04
C ARG A 27 5.30 4.72 -15.28
N ARG A 28 4.55 4.18 -14.32
CA ARG A 28 5.00 3.09 -13.45
C ARG A 28 4.68 1.75 -14.09
N ALA A 29 5.62 0.82 -14.03
CA ALA A 29 5.36 -0.57 -14.35
C ALA A 29 4.54 -1.24 -13.24
N LYS A 30 3.82 -2.31 -13.58
CA LYS A 30 3.04 -3.14 -12.65
C LYS A 30 3.75 -4.47 -12.46
N LEU A 31 3.73 -4.99 -11.23
CA LEU A 31 4.15 -6.36 -10.98
C LEU A 31 2.99 -7.31 -11.29
N THR A 32 3.28 -8.44 -11.92
CA THR A 32 2.33 -9.57 -11.94
C THR A 32 2.12 -10.07 -10.52
N PRO A 33 0.92 -10.49 -10.13
CA PRO A 33 0.69 -11.07 -8.80
C PRO A 33 1.63 -12.24 -8.52
N ALA A 34 2.04 -12.40 -7.26
CA ALA A 34 2.84 -13.55 -6.87
C ALA A 34 2.02 -14.85 -7.08
N PRO A 35 2.67 -15.97 -7.47
CA PRO A 35 1.99 -17.25 -7.60
C PRO A 35 1.26 -17.62 -6.29
N GLY A 36 -0.02 -17.96 -6.38
CA GLY A 36 -0.86 -18.33 -5.23
C GLY A 36 -1.40 -17.15 -4.40
N SER A 37 -1.12 -15.90 -4.78
CA SER A 37 -1.71 -14.72 -4.13
C SER A 37 -3.03 -14.31 -4.79
N ASP A 38 -3.97 -13.82 -3.99
CA ASP A 38 -5.15 -13.11 -4.49
C ASP A 38 -4.77 -11.66 -4.84
N PRO A 39 -4.96 -11.20 -6.09
CA PRO A 39 -4.74 -9.81 -6.48
C PRO A 39 -5.94 -8.88 -6.22
N SER A 40 -7.09 -9.43 -5.84
CA SER A 40 -8.28 -8.65 -5.56
C SER A 40 -8.05 -7.76 -4.34
N PRO A 41 -8.39 -6.45 -4.40
CA PRO A 41 -8.37 -5.65 -3.20
C PRO A 41 -9.39 -6.23 -2.21
N GLU A 42 -9.01 -6.23 -0.93
CA GLU A 42 -9.94 -6.52 0.15
C GLU A 42 -11.11 -5.53 0.10
N PRO A 43 -12.35 -5.97 0.34
CA PRO A 43 -13.49 -5.07 0.36
C PRO A 43 -13.31 -4.03 1.45
N ALA A 44 -13.71 -2.80 1.13
CA ALA A 44 -13.82 -1.72 2.10
C ALA A 44 -14.58 -2.21 3.35
N VAL A 45 -13.90 -2.17 4.47
CA VAL A 45 -14.47 -2.45 5.78
C VAL A 45 -15.34 -1.25 6.19
N PRO A 46 -16.66 -1.45 6.41
CA PRO A 46 -17.56 -0.33 6.71
C PRO A 46 -17.10 0.44 7.95
N GLY A 47 -16.67 1.69 7.76
CA GLY A 47 -16.26 2.61 8.82
C GLY A 47 -14.77 2.94 8.92
N GLU A 48 -13.85 2.28 8.17
CA GLU A 48 -12.43 2.68 8.16
C GLU A 48 -12.11 3.74 7.08
N ASP A 49 -12.69 3.63 5.88
CA ASP A 49 -12.50 4.62 4.78
C ASP A 49 -13.13 6.00 5.07
N ASP A 50 -14.00 6.04 6.07
CA ASP A 50 -14.64 7.24 6.58
C ASP A 50 -13.65 8.20 7.27
N ALA A 51 -12.43 7.74 7.60
CA ALA A 51 -11.40 8.59 8.19
C ALA A 51 -10.71 9.51 7.17
N GLU A 52 -10.63 9.10 5.89
CA GLU A 52 -9.78 9.75 4.89
C GLU A 52 -10.55 10.68 3.94
N SER A 53 -11.87 10.51 3.82
CA SER A 53 -12.71 11.35 2.95
C SER A 53 -13.42 12.53 3.66
N ARG A 54 -13.18 12.73 4.96
CA ARG A 54 -13.83 13.81 5.71
C ARG A 54 -13.08 15.13 5.55
N GLY A 55 -13.62 15.98 4.68
CA GLY A 55 -13.18 17.36 4.47
C GLY A 55 -12.90 18.13 5.77
N ARG A 56 -11.87 18.99 5.73
CA ARG A 56 -11.41 19.83 6.85
C ARG A 56 -11.52 19.14 8.22
N GLY A 57 -11.06 17.90 8.34
CA GLY A 57 -10.75 17.33 9.65
C GLY A 57 -9.71 18.24 10.33
N ARG A 58 -9.83 18.43 11.65
CA ARG A 58 -8.73 19.00 12.44
C ARG A 58 -7.52 18.10 12.17
N GLY A 59 -6.63 18.57 11.31
CA GLY A 59 -5.42 17.84 10.99
C GLY A 59 -4.64 17.57 12.26
N GLY A 60 -3.75 16.59 12.21
CA GLY A 60 -2.92 16.25 13.37
C GLY A 60 -2.14 17.47 13.88
N HIS A 61 -1.46 17.34 15.03
CA HIS A 61 -0.60 18.42 15.55
C HIS A 61 0.35 18.99 14.49
N ASP A 62 0.83 18.14 13.58
CA ASP A 62 1.66 18.51 12.43
C ASP A 62 0.91 19.36 11.39
N ASP A 63 -0.29 18.94 10.97
CA ASP A 63 -1.12 19.69 10.01
C ASP A 63 -1.55 21.06 10.57
N GLU A 64 -1.81 21.14 11.89
CA GLU A 64 -2.09 22.41 12.56
C GLU A 64 -0.89 23.35 12.49
N ARG A 65 0.33 22.84 12.68
CA ARG A 65 1.57 23.62 12.53
C ARG A 65 1.76 24.08 11.09
N ILE A 66 1.64 23.16 10.12
CA ILE A 66 1.78 23.47 8.68
C ILE A 66 0.79 24.56 8.26
N THR A 67 -0.45 24.49 8.75
CA THR A 67 -1.47 25.49 8.43
C THR A 67 -1.16 26.87 9.04
N ARG A 68 -0.56 26.92 10.24
CA ARG A 68 -0.15 28.16 10.90
C ARG A 68 1.10 28.78 10.27
N GLU A 69 2.05 27.94 9.86
CA GLU A 69 3.34 28.35 9.32
C GLU A 69 3.29 28.59 7.79
N ARG A 70 2.15 28.33 7.13
CA ARG A 70 1.99 28.53 5.68
C ARG A 70 2.20 30.00 5.31
N PRO A 71 3.25 30.34 4.53
CA PRO A 71 3.53 31.72 4.17
C PRO A 71 2.37 32.35 3.38
N PRO A 72 2.17 33.67 3.51
CA PRO A 72 1.25 34.40 2.65
C PRO A 72 1.68 34.23 1.19
N HIS A 73 0.71 34.00 0.31
CA HIS A 73 0.95 33.96 -1.13
C HIS A 73 0.96 35.39 -1.64
N TRP A 74 2.16 35.92 -1.90
CA TRP A 74 2.39 37.17 -2.61
C TRP A 74 3.28 36.90 -3.82
#